data_AF-A0A178DRC8-F1
#
_entry.id   AF-A0A178DRC8-F1
#
_cell.length_a   1.000
_cell.length_b   1.000
_cell.length_c   1.000
_cell.angle_alpha   90.00
_cell.angle_beta   90.00
_cell.angle_gamma   90.00
#
_symmetry.space_group_name_H-M   'P 1'
#
loop_
_entity.id
_entity.type
_entity.pdbx_description
1 polymer ?
#
loop_
_entity_poly.entity_id
_entity_poly.type
_entity_poly.pdbx_seq_one_letter_code
_entity_poly.pdbx_strand_id
1 'polypeptide(L)'
;MPPTRSALEVQALEHFDRLVDNGELFWTNVQPRYVPSMPFGFQFRVANSLRTKPMTATQKKVENAFADANPDFTLNTIDHKHKLILNKYSVVRPQFVLPTLEFEPQSTPLDRSDIYAISDTLARLDGDYMAIFNCGADAGASVGHKHMQIIPKPADEDFSLFPDNADLKDEIWVHPDVPYHHAIQRLPSLLDSDHVLHVYQALRSYLAVDDSTPHNMIMVKEWMMIVPRQKARIGKAAANAAAMVGIVWVTNEEEYQAWTESDPMKLLASFGIPKDISSKSNRQQFDT
;
A
#
# COMPACT_ATOMS: atom_id res chain seq x y z
N MET A 1 11.03 9.25 -27.53
CA MET A 1 11.25 7.81 -27.33
C MET A 1 10.54 7.43 -26.04
N PRO A 2 9.86 6.28 -25.94
CA PRO A 2 9.40 5.81 -24.63
C PRO A 2 10.62 5.70 -23.70
N PRO A 3 10.50 6.05 -22.41
CA PRO A 3 11.60 5.91 -21.48
C PRO A 3 12.12 4.46 -21.54
N THR A 4 13.43 4.31 -21.66
CA THR A 4 14.09 3.01 -21.54
C THR A 4 13.84 2.51 -20.13
N ARG A 5 13.18 1.36 -20.00
CA ARG A 5 12.96 0.70 -18.70
C ARG A 5 14.27 0.17 -18.13
N SER A 6 14.32 0.09 -16.80
CA SER A 6 15.50 -0.34 -16.07
C SER A 6 15.69 -1.85 -16.27
N ALA A 7 16.91 -2.33 -16.07
CA ALA A 7 17.20 -3.76 -16.16
C ALA A 7 16.33 -4.58 -15.18
N LEU A 8 16.07 -4.05 -13.98
CA LEU A 8 15.20 -4.70 -13.00
C LEU A 8 13.75 -4.76 -13.47
N GLU A 9 13.21 -3.67 -14.02
CA GLU A 9 11.83 -3.62 -14.48
C GLU A 9 11.61 -4.51 -15.72
N VAL A 10 12.57 -4.52 -16.65
CA VAL A 10 12.55 -5.43 -17.81
C VAL A 10 12.53 -6.89 -17.34
N GLN A 11 13.48 -7.27 -16.47
CA GLN A 11 13.54 -8.63 -15.92
C GLN A 11 12.24 -9.01 -15.19
N ALA A 12 11.72 -8.11 -14.37
CA ALA A 12 10.48 -8.35 -13.63
C ALA A 12 9.30 -8.62 -14.55
N LEU A 13 9.15 -7.84 -15.62
CA LEU A 13 8.06 -8.01 -16.58
C LEU A 13 8.19 -9.31 -17.38
N GLU A 14 9.40 -9.67 -17.81
CA GLU A 14 9.67 -10.93 -18.51
C GLU A 14 9.38 -12.15 -17.63
N HIS A 15 9.85 -12.13 -16.37
CA HIS A 15 9.57 -13.18 -15.40
C HIS A 15 8.07 -13.27 -15.09
N PHE A 16 7.41 -12.12 -14.90
CA PHE A 16 5.97 -12.06 -14.63
C PHE A 16 5.17 -12.69 -15.76
N ASP A 17 5.43 -12.32 -17.01
CA ASP A 17 4.69 -12.84 -18.17
C ASP A 17 4.88 -14.34 -18.33
N ARG A 18 6.12 -14.81 -18.22
CA ARG A 18 6.44 -16.24 -18.27
C ARG A 18 5.74 -17.04 -17.17
N LEU A 19 5.68 -16.51 -15.94
CA LEU A 19 4.98 -17.16 -14.82
C LEU A 19 3.46 -17.17 -15.01
N VAL A 20 2.89 -16.14 -15.64
CA VAL A 20 1.46 -16.11 -16.02
C VAL A 20 1.18 -17.14 -17.11
N ASP A 21 2.00 -17.19 -18.15
CA ASP A 21 1.86 -18.13 -19.28
C ASP A 21 1.96 -19.59 -18.81
N ASN A 22 2.79 -19.86 -17.80
CA ASN A 22 2.93 -21.17 -17.17
C ASN A 22 1.83 -21.51 -16.15
N GLY A 23 0.95 -20.56 -15.81
CA GLY A 23 -0.11 -20.75 -14.81
C GLY A 23 0.41 -20.82 -13.37
N GLU A 24 1.62 -20.34 -13.11
CA GLU A 24 2.25 -20.33 -11.77
C GLU A 24 1.96 -19.02 -11.01
N LEU A 25 1.81 -17.91 -11.75
CA LEU A 25 1.37 -16.60 -11.24
C LEU A 25 -0.04 -16.30 -11.74
N PHE A 26 -0.93 -15.96 -10.82
CA PHE A 26 -2.34 -15.69 -11.11
C PHE A 26 -2.58 -14.19 -11.29
N TRP A 27 -2.79 -13.77 -12.53
CA TRP A 27 -3.15 -12.41 -12.87
C TRP A 27 -4.05 -12.38 -14.11
N THR A 28 -4.94 -11.40 -14.15
CA THR A 28 -5.72 -11.05 -15.35
C THR A 28 -5.80 -9.54 -15.45
N ASN A 29 -5.84 -9.01 -16.66
CA ASN A 29 -5.98 -7.58 -16.87
C ASN A 29 -7.42 -7.13 -16.59
N VAL A 30 -7.69 -6.71 -15.35
CA VAL A 30 -8.99 -6.18 -14.93
C VAL A 30 -8.96 -4.66 -15.00
N GLN A 31 -9.83 -4.10 -15.83
CA GLN A 31 -10.00 -2.65 -15.93
C GLN A 31 -10.53 -2.07 -14.61
N PRO A 32 -10.00 -0.93 -14.16
CA PRO A 32 -10.48 -0.27 -12.96
C PRO A 32 -11.90 0.28 -13.15
N ARG A 33 -12.65 0.37 -12.05
CA ARG A 33 -13.91 1.11 -11.94
C ARG A 33 -13.70 2.32 -11.04
N TYR A 34 -14.03 3.50 -11.55
CA TYR A 34 -13.88 4.75 -10.79
C TYR A 34 -15.17 5.11 -10.07
N VAL A 35 -15.05 5.46 -8.79
CA VAL A 35 -16.17 5.93 -7.97
C VAL A 35 -15.80 7.30 -7.41
N PRO A 36 -16.43 8.38 -7.90
CA PRO A 36 -16.21 9.73 -7.37
C PRO A 36 -16.59 9.82 -5.89
N SER A 37 -15.77 10.50 -5.10
CA SER A 37 -16.03 10.81 -3.69
C SER A 37 -15.16 12.01 -3.27
N MET A 38 -15.41 12.54 -2.08
CA MET A 38 -14.68 13.68 -1.52
C MET A 38 -14.05 13.30 -0.18
N PRO A 39 -12.80 13.72 0.11
CA PRO A 39 -11.98 14.64 -0.69
C PRO A 39 -11.24 14.00 -1.86
N PHE A 40 -11.31 12.67 -2.03
CA PHE A 40 -10.72 11.96 -3.16
C PHE A 40 -11.60 10.79 -3.59
N GLY A 41 -11.51 10.43 -4.88
CA GLY A 41 -12.25 9.32 -5.48
C GLY A 41 -11.61 7.96 -5.23
N PHE A 42 -12.25 6.90 -5.73
CA PHE A 42 -11.79 5.53 -5.54
C PHE A 42 -11.58 4.82 -6.87
N GLN A 43 -10.51 4.03 -6.95
CA GLN A 43 -10.25 3.09 -8.03
C GLN A 43 -10.48 1.66 -7.52
N PHE A 44 -11.50 0.98 -8.05
CA PHE A 44 -11.81 -0.41 -7.71
C PHE A 44 -11.32 -1.37 -8.79
N ARG A 45 -10.76 -2.53 -8.39
CA ARG A 45 -10.55 -3.69 -9.28
C ARG A 45 -11.17 -4.94 -8.66
N VAL A 46 -11.99 -5.65 -9.43
CA VAL A 46 -12.57 -6.95 -9.05
C VAL A 46 -11.65 -8.07 -9.54
N ALA A 47 -10.69 -8.46 -8.71
CA ALA A 47 -9.61 -9.38 -9.08
C ALA A 47 -9.87 -10.81 -8.58
N ASN A 48 -10.26 -11.69 -9.50
CA ASN A 48 -10.50 -13.11 -9.20
C ASN A 48 -9.26 -13.86 -8.72
N SER A 49 -8.05 -13.39 -9.08
CA SER A 49 -6.77 -13.96 -8.61
C SER A 49 -6.64 -13.96 -7.08
N LEU A 50 -7.36 -13.07 -6.39
CA LEU A 50 -7.37 -13.04 -4.93
C LEU A 50 -8.22 -14.16 -4.32
N ARG A 51 -9.18 -14.74 -5.05
CA ARG A 51 -10.05 -15.84 -4.55
C ARG A 51 -9.28 -17.15 -4.38
N THR A 52 -8.27 -17.37 -5.20
CA THR A 52 -7.41 -18.57 -5.13
C THR A 52 -6.32 -18.46 -4.07
N LYS A 53 -6.18 -17.29 -3.42
CA LYS A 53 -5.20 -17.09 -2.37
C LYS A 53 -5.59 -17.88 -1.11
N PRO A 54 -4.74 -18.79 -0.62
CA PRO A 54 -5.01 -19.47 0.64
C PRO A 54 -5.06 -18.44 1.77
N MET A 55 -6.21 -18.33 2.44
CA MET A 55 -6.38 -17.45 3.58
C MET A 55 -5.76 -18.10 4.81
N THR A 56 -4.63 -17.57 5.31
CA THR A 56 -4.15 -17.96 6.63
C THR A 56 -4.99 -17.22 7.67
N ALA A 57 -5.97 -17.90 8.25
CA ALA A 57 -6.88 -17.32 9.25
C ALA A 57 -6.19 -16.86 10.55
N THR A 58 -4.89 -17.11 10.71
CA THR A 58 -4.12 -16.74 11.90
C THR A 58 -2.82 -16.08 11.50
N GLN A 59 -2.43 -14.98 12.15
CA GLN A 59 -1.08 -14.38 12.10
C GLN A 59 -0.01 -15.26 12.78
N LYS A 60 -0.19 -16.59 12.75
CA LYS A 60 0.83 -17.53 13.19
C LYS A 60 1.94 -17.59 12.16
N LYS A 61 3.13 -17.99 12.60
CA LYS A 61 4.23 -18.39 11.71
C LYS A 61 3.69 -19.41 10.71
N VAL A 62 3.58 -19.00 9.45
CA VAL A 62 3.42 -19.92 8.34
C VAL A 62 4.84 -20.22 7.89
N GLU A 63 5.28 -21.45 8.11
CA GLU A 63 6.56 -21.89 7.54
C GLU A 63 6.49 -21.69 6.02
N ASN A 64 7.51 -21.06 5.46
CA ASN A 64 7.66 -20.88 4.02
C ASN A 64 6.58 -20.01 3.34
N ALA A 65 6.00 -19.02 4.05
CA ALA A 65 4.99 -18.10 3.51
C ALA A 65 5.37 -17.45 2.16
N PHE A 66 6.67 -17.30 1.90
CA PHE A 66 7.23 -16.73 0.67
C PHE A 66 8.27 -17.65 0.01
N ALA A 67 8.24 -18.96 0.28
CA ALA A 67 9.08 -19.89 -0.45
C ALA A 67 8.32 -20.36 -1.71
N ASP A 68 8.86 -20.05 -2.88
CA ASP A 68 8.47 -20.70 -4.13
C ASP A 68 9.70 -21.44 -4.66
N ALA A 69 9.50 -22.69 -5.10
CA ALA A 69 10.56 -23.53 -5.65
C ALA A 69 11.01 -23.05 -7.04
N ASN A 70 10.15 -22.34 -7.76
CA ASN A 70 10.51 -21.75 -9.04
C ASN A 70 11.35 -20.48 -8.79
N PRO A 71 12.63 -20.46 -9.22
CA PRO A 71 13.52 -19.32 -9.01
C PRO A 71 13.05 -18.06 -9.74
N ASP A 72 12.20 -18.17 -10.76
CA ASP A 72 11.68 -17.03 -11.53
C ASP A 72 10.85 -16.05 -10.69
N PHE A 73 10.28 -16.51 -9.57
CA PHE A 73 9.62 -15.63 -8.61
C PHE A 73 10.58 -14.67 -7.92
N THR A 74 11.86 -15.03 -7.77
CA THR A 74 12.85 -14.21 -7.05
C THR A 74 13.69 -13.43 -8.05
N LEU A 75 13.67 -12.10 -7.91
CA LEU A 75 14.40 -11.19 -8.79
C LEU A 75 15.80 -10.89 -8.25
N ASN A 76 15.90 -10.61 -6.96
CA ASN A 76 17.17 -10.39 -6.27
C ASN A 76 17.03 -10.49 -4.75
N THR A 77 18.14 -10.70 -4.06
CA THR A 77 18.27 -10.37 -2.64
C THR A 77 18.62 -8.89 -2.47
N ILE A 78 18.18 -8.28 -1.38
CA ILE A 78 18.51 -6.89 -1.04
C ILE A 78 19.09 -6.89 0.37
N ASP A 79 20.36 -6.45 0.45
CA ASP A 79 21.18 -6.56 1.65
C ASP A 79 21.19 -8.02 2.17
N HIS A 80 21.29 -8.21 3.49
CA HIS A 80 21.26 -9.51 4.17
C HIS A 80 19.86 -9.89 4.70
N LYS A 81 18.86 -9.01 4.56
CA LYS A 81 17.57 -9.14 5.25
C LYS A 81 16.39 -9.44 4.33
N HIS A 82 16.41 -8.99 3.07
CA HIS A 82 15.24 -9.08 2.19
C HIS A 82 15.53 -9.82 0.88
N LYS A 83 14.45 -10.27 0.26
CA LYS A 83 14.43 -10.62 -1.17
C LYS A 83 13.28 -9.88 -1.85
N LEU A 84 13.45 -9.55 -3.12
CA LEU A 84 12.40 -9.03 -3.98
C LEU A 84 11.82 -10.18 -4.79
N ILE A 85 10.51 -10.39 -4.65
CA ILE A 85 9.79 -11.43 -5.37
C ILE A 85 8.58 -10.87 -6.11
N LEU A 86 8.14 -11.58 -7.15
CA LEU A 86 6.85 -11.34 -7.80
C LEU A 86 5.70 -11.88 -6.93
N ASN A 87 4.59 -11.16 -6.85
CA ASN A 87 3.41 -11.61 -6.12
C ASN A 87 2.65 -12.67 -6.92
N LYS A 88 2.57 -13.89 -6.39
CA LYS A 88 1.82 -15.00 -6.99
C LYS A 88 0.34 -14.70 -7.24
N TYR A 89 -0.30 -13.90 -6.39
CA TYR A 89 -1.71 -13.52 -6.51
C TYR A 89 -1.81 -12.03 -6.83
N SER A 90 -1.47 -11.69 -8.08
CA SER A 90 -1.33 -10.31 -8.51
C SER A 90 -2.65 -9.69 -8.95
N VAL A 91 -2.83 -8.42 -8.61
CA VAL A 91 -3.94 -7.58 -9.10
C VAL A 91 -3.45 -6.63 -10.20
N VAL A 92 -2.18 -6.23 -10.13
CA VAL A 92 -1.51 -5.31 -11.04
C VAL A 92 -0.25 -5.94 -11.60
N ARG A 93 0.18 -5.47 -12.78
CA ARG A 93 1.33 -6.01 -13.50
C ARG A 93 2.46 -4.96 -13.60
N PRO A 94 3.68 -5.26 -13.13
CA PRO A 94 4.02 -6.32 -12.20
C PRO A 94 3.60 -5.93 -10.77
N GLN A 95 3.49 -6.88 -9.86
CA GLN A 95 3.30 -6.61 -8.44
C GLN A 95 4.36 -7.34 -7.64
N PHE A 96 4.99 -6.64 -6.71
CA PHE A 96 6.12 -7.14 -5.95
C PHE A 96 5.78 -7.35 -4.47
N VAL A 97 6.54 -8.24 -3.85
CA VAL A 97 6.61 -8.42 -2.40
C VAL A 97 8.07 -8.37 -1.97
N LEU A 98 8.34 -7.68 -0.86
CA LEU A 98 9.64 -7.59 -0.19
C LEU A 98 9.55 -8.26 1.19
N PRO A 99 9.52 -9.60 1.28
CA PRO A 99 9.56 -10.28 2.56
C PRO A 99 10.96 -10.23 3.19
N THR A 100 11.02 -10.35 4.52
CA THR A 100 12.28 -10.69 5.20
C THR A 100 12.68 -12.14 4.88
N LEU A 101 13.97 -12.45 4.85
CA LEU A 101 14.49 -13.81 4.62
C LEU A 101 14.13 -14.71 5.82
N GLU A 102 14.39 -14.22 7.02
CA GLU A 102 14.00 -14.85 8.27
C GLU A 102 12.62 -14.37 8.72
N PHE A 103 11.92 -15.22 9.49
CA PHE A 103 10.60 -14.84 10.00
C PHE A 103 10.70 -13.69 10.99
N GLU A 104 10.07 -12.57 10.66
CA GLU A 104 9.75 -11.48 11.58
C GLU A 104 8.23 -11.30 11.62
N PRO A 105 7.62 -10.96 12.78
CA PRO A 105 6.20 -10.64 12.83
C PRO A 105 5.85 -9.45 11.94
N GLN A 106 4.78 -9.56 11.16
CA GLN A 106 4.23 -8.45 10.36
C GLN A 106 3.75 -7.27 11.23
N SER A 107 3.55 -7.48 12.53
CA SER A 107 3.25 -6.43 13.50
C SER A 107 4.48 -5.67 13.99
N THR A 108 5.69 -6.05 13.57
CA THR A 108 6.93 -5.33 13.90
C THR A 108 7.09 -4.11 12.99
N PRO A 109 7.23 -2.88 13.54
CA PRO A 109 7.46 -1.68 12.75
C PRO A 109 8.67 -1.78 11.80
N LEU A 110 8.68 -0.95 10.76
CA LEU A 110 9.82 -0.87 9.83
C LEU A 110 11.08 -0.38 10.54
N ASP A 111 12.19 -1.04 10.27
CA ASP A 111 13.53 -0.65 10.67
C ASP A 111 14.33 -0.12 9.47
N ARG A 112 15.60 0.19 9.71
CA ARG A 112 16.51 0.73 8.70
C ARG A 112 16.67 -0.18 7.48
N SER A 113 16.77 -1.49 7.69
CA SER A 113 16.96 -2.47 6.60
C SER A 113 15.69 -2.61 5.77
N ASP A 114 14.51 -2.54 6.38
CA ASP A 114 13.25 -2.54 5.64
C ASP A 114 13.10 -1.28 4.77
N ILE A 115 13.41 -0.11 5.34
CA ILE A 115 13.38 1.18 4.62
C ILE A 115 14.40 1.20 3.48
N TYR A 116 15.60 0.66 3.69
CA TYR A 116 16.60 0.50 2.65
C TYR A 116 16.09 -0.39 1.52
N ALA A 117 15.47 -1.53 1.82
CA ALA A 117 14.95 -2.43 0.79
C ALA A 117 13.85 -1.79 -0.07
N ILE A 118 12.96 -1.01 0.55
CA ILE A 118 11.95 -0.23 -0.16
C ILE A 118 12.61 0.82 -1.05
N SER A 119 13.52 1.62 -0.49
CA SER A 119 14.16 2.74 -1.19
C SER A 119 15.03 2.27 -2.35
N ASP A 120 15.84 1.21 -2.17
CA ASP A 120 16.64 0.59 -3.24
C ASP A 120 15.76 0.11 -4.39
N THR A 121 14.67 -0.58 -4.06
CA THR A 121 13.76 -1.11 -5.08
C THR A 121 13.10 0.01 -5.86
N LEU A 122 12.55 1.04 -5.18
CA LEU A 122 11.92 2.18 -5.85
C LEU A 122 12.92 2.97 -6.71
N ALA A 123 14.17 3.10 -6.27
CA ALA A 123 15.22 3.79 -7.03
C ALA A 123 15.65 3.04 -8.30
N ARG A 124 15.53 1.70 -8.31
CA ARG A 124 15.90 0.83 -9.44
C ARG A 124 14.76 0.58 -10.42
N LEU A 125 13.55 1.06 -10.13
CA LEU A 125 12.40 0.99 -11.03
C LEU A 125 12.20 2.35 -11.71
N ASP A 126 12.07 2.33 -13.04
CA ASP A 126 11.93 3.57 -13.83
C ASP A 126 10.48 4.07 -13.85
N GLY A 127 9.50 3.16 -13.80
CA GLY A 127 8.10 3.52 -13.63
C GLY A 127 7.80 4.22 -12.30
N ASP A 128 6.61 4.78 -12.21
CA ASP A 128 6.08 5.29 -10.94
C ASP A 128 5.51 4.13 -10.12
N TYR A 129 6.11 3.91 -8.95
CA TYR A 129 5.74 2.85 -8.03
C TYR A 129 5.42 3.41 -6.66
N MET A 130 4.55 2.70 -5.97
CA MET A 130 4.16 2.95 -4.59
C MET A 130 4.49 1.72 -3.74
N ALA A 131 5.19 1.95 -2.64
CA ALA A 131 5.39 0.97 -1.59
C ALA A 131 4.28 1.06 -0.55
N ILE A 132 3.82 -0.10 -0.08
CA ILE A 132 2.85 -0.20 1.00
C ILE A 132 3.30 -1.21 2.06
N PHE A 133 3.00 -0.89 3.31
CA PHE A 133 3.19 -1.79 4.45
C PHE A 133 1.93 -1.80 5.33
N ASN A 134 1.51 -3.01 5.72
CA ASN A 134 0.37 -3.23 6.60
C ASN A 134 0.89 -3.78 7.92
N CYS A 135 1.14 -2.93 8.92
CA CYS A 135 1.69 -3.35 10.21
C CYS A 135 0.60 -3.94 11.09
N GLY A 136 0.59 -5.27 11.28
CA GLY A 136 -0.39 -5.97 12.12
C GLY A 136 -1.73 -6.29 11.43
N ALA A 137 -2.56 -7.09 12.12
CA ALA A 137 -3.78 -7.68 11.55
C ALA A 137 -4.79 -6.60 11.13
N ASP A 138 -5.06 -5.65 12.02
CA ASP A 138 -6.04 -4.58 11.81
C ASP A 138 -5.62 -3.56 10.75
N ALA A 139 -4.35 -3.57 10.35
CA ALA A 139 -3.87 -2.79 9.20
C ALA A 139 -4.17 -3.44 7.84
N GLY A 140 -4.78 -4.63 7.82
CA GLY A 140 -5.12 -5.35 6.60
C GLY A 140 -4.04 -6.34 6.13
N ALA A 141 -3.12 -6.74 7.02
CA ALA A 141 -2.13 -7.75 6.71
C ALA A 141 -2.75 -9.14 6.50
N SER A 142 -2.49 -9.75 5.35
CA SER A 142 -2.97 -11.12 5.04
C SER A 142 -2.01 -12.24 5.44
N VAL A 143 -0.75 -11.92 5.70
CA VAL A 143 0.32 -12.87 6.04
C VAL A 143 1.07 -12.34 7.26
N GLY A 144 1.39 -13.21 8.22
CA GLY A 144 2.02 -12.85 9.50
C GLY A 144 3.55 -12.68 9.45
N HIS A 145 4.20 -13.10 8.35
CA HIS A 145 5.62 -12.88 8.09
C HIS A 145 5.82 -11.48 7.49
N LYS A 146 6.70 -10.68 8.09
CA LYS A 146 7.06 -9.32 7.68
C LYS A 146 7.36 -9.21 6.19
N HIS A 147 6.57 -8.38 5.51
CA HIS A 147 6.71 -8.05 4.11
C HIS A 147 6.13 -6.69 3.79
N MET A 148 6.73 -6.03 2.80
CA MET A 148 6.19 -4.86 2.13
C MET A 148 5.73 -5.25 0.72
N GLN A 149 4.89 -4.44 0.11
CA GLN A 149 4.49 -4.63 -1.29
C GLN A 149 4.87 -3.39 -2.08
N ILE A 150 5.32 -3.58 -3.32
CA ILE A 150 5.57 -2.49 -4.26
C ILE A 150 4.67 -2.73 -5.46
N ILE A 151 3.86 -1.74 -5.79
CA ILE A 151 2.85 -1.80 -6.85
C ILE A 151 2.99 -0.58 -7.76
N PRO A 152 2.67 -0.70 -9.07
CA PRO A 152 2.59 0.46 -9.95
C PRO A 152 1.64 1.49 -9.35
N LYS A 153 2.10 2.74 -9.29
CA LYS A 153 1.25 3.88 -8.98
C LYS A 153 0.23 3.99 -10.12
N PRO A 154 -1.08 4.19 -9.84
CA PRO A 154 -2.04 4.47 -10.89
C PRO A 154 -1.58 5.68 -11.71
N ALA A 155 -1.56 5.53 -13.04
CA ALA A 155 -1.14 6.56 -13.99
C ALA A 155 -2.32 7.06 -14.83
N ASP A 156 -3.50 7.20 -14.22
CA ASP A 156 -4.74 7.53 -14.92
C ASP A 156 -5.13 9.00 -14.68
N GLU A 157 -5.61 9.69 -15.72
CA GLU A 157 -6.13 11.06 -15.60
C GLU A 157 -7.33 11.13 -14.65
N ASP A 158 -8.10 10.04 -14.55
CA ASP A 158 -9.29 9.94 -13.71
C ASP A 158 -8.99 9.63 -12.22
N PHE A 159 -7.74 9.30 -11.88
CA PHE A 159 -7.35 8.97 -10.50
C PHE A 159 -5.89 9.31 -10.19
N SER A 160 -5.68 10.17 -9.20
CA SER A 160 -4.38 10.43 -8.58
C SER A 160 -4.44 10.16 -7.08
N LEU A 161 -3.30 9.86 -6.47
CA LEU A 161 -3.22 9.80 -5.02
C LEU A 161 -3.40 11.23 -4.49
N PHE A 162 -4.33 11.45 -3.58
CA PHE A 162 -4.63 12.80 -3.10
C PHE A 162 -3.41 13.59 -2.56
N PRO A 163 -2.35 12.97 -1.97
CA PRO A 163 -1.16 13.71 -1.57
C PRO A 163 -0.34 14.25 -2.76
N ASP A 164 -0.48 13.69 -3.96
CA ASP A 164 0.22 14.18 -5.17
C ASP A 164 -0.22 15.58 -5.57
N ASN A 165 -1.45 15.96 -5.21
CA ASN A 165 -2.03 17.27 -5.53
C ASN A 165 -1.83 18.30 -4.42
N ALA A 166 -1.14 17.94 -3.34
CA ALA A 166 -0.86 18.82 -2.21
C ALA A 166 0.50 19.51 -2.37
N ASP A 167 0.59 20.78 -1.95
CA ASP A 167 1.86 21.50 -1.85
C ASP A 167 2.62 21.07 -0.57
N LEU A 168 3.11 19.83 -0.57
CA LEU A 168 3.83 19.24 0.56
C LEU A 168 5.15 19.96 0.79
N LYS A 169 5.40 20.33 2.05
CA LYS A 169 6.67 20.89 2.52
C LYS A 169 7.44 19.84 3.30
N ASP A 170 8.57 20.24 3.86
CA ASP A 170 9.41 19.38 4.68
C ASP A 170 8.78 19.12 6.08
N GLU A 171 7.73 19.86 6.43
CA GLU A 171 6.94 19.67 7.64
C GLU A 171 5.84 18.60 7.46
N ILE A 172 5.38 18.05 8.58
CA ILE A 172 4.25 17.12 8.59
C ILE A 172 2.97 17.84 8.18
N TRP A 173 2.30 17.28 7.18
CA TRP A 173 1.02 17.76 6.64
C TRP A 173 -0.09 16.75 6.90
N VAL A 174 -1.31 17.28 7.09
CA VAL A 174 -2.53 16.48 7.28
C VAL A 174 -3.60 17.08 6.39
N HIS A 175 -4.24 16.25 5.55
CA HIS A 175 -5.33 16.73 4.72
C HIS A 175 -6.52 17.15 5.62
N PRO A 176 -7.07 18.36 5.45
CA PRO A 176 -8.10 18.89 6.33
C PRO A 176 -9.39 18.04 6.33
N ASP A 177 -9.80 17.54 5.17
CA ASP A 177 -11.11 16.91 4.98
C ASP A 177 -11.09 15.38 4.87
N VAL A 178 -9.91 14.74 4.98
CA VAL A 178 -9.83 13.27 5.04
C VAL A 178 -10.33 12.80 6.42
N PRO A 179 -11.27 11.84 6.49
CA PRO A 179 -12.04 11.55 7.70
C PRO A 179 -11.41 10.58 8.67
N TYR A 180 -10.13 10.29 8.51
CA TYR A 180 -9.34 9.50 9.45
C TYR A 180 -8.02 10.21 9.74
N HIS A 181 -7.48 9.94 10.92
CA HIS A 181 -6.15 10.39 11.31
C HIS A 181 -5.11 9.80 10.36
N HIS A 182 -4.27 10.67 9.85
CA HIS A 182 -3.13 10.35 9.00
C HIS A 182 -2.15 11.51 9.08
N ALA A 183 -0.92 11.27 8.66
CA ALA A 183 0.10 12.30 8.52
C ALA A 183 0.95 11.97 7.30
N ILE A 184 1.36 13.01 6.58
CA ILE A 184 2.12 12.94 5.34
C ILE A 184 3.31 13.86 5.48
N GLN A 185 4.47 13.45 4.97
CA GLN A 185 5.62 14.32 4.86
C GLN A 185 6.31 14.09 3.53
N ARG A 186 6.81 15.18 2.94
CA ARG A 186 7.63 15.13 1.72
C ARG A 186 8.92 14.37 1.98
N LEU A 187 9.34 13.59 1.00
CA LEU A 187 10.63 12.90 1.01
C LEU A 187 11.68 13.69 0.24
N PRO A 188 12.97 13.57 0.62
CA PRO A 188 14.06 14.16 -0.15
C PRO A 188 14.15 13.48 -1.53
N SER A 189 14.59 14.22 -2.54
CA SER A 189 14.75 13.70 -3.91
C SER A 189 15.71 12.52 -4.00
N LEU A 190 16.69 12.43 -3.09
CA LEU A 190 17.53 11.27 -2.91
C LEU A 190 17.03 10.48 -1.70
N LEU A 191 16.54 9.26 -1.94
CA LEU A 191 16.00 8.37 -0.90
C LEU A 191 17.13 7.74 -0.07
N ASP A 192 17.74 8.56 0.79
CA ASP A 192 18.67 8.09 1.81
C ASP A 192 17.92 7.38 2.95
N SER A 193 18.26 6.12 3.24
CA SER A 193 17.50 5.28 4.18
C SER A 193 17.42 5.86 5.59
N ASP A 194 18.45 6.58 6.05
CA ASP A 194 18.45 7.17 7.39
C ASP A 194 17.47 8.35 7.48
N HIS A 195 17.41 9.19 6.44
CA HIS A 195 16.40 10.25 6.35
C HIS A 195 14.98 9.67 6.17
N VAL A 196 14.79 8.68 5.31
CA VAL A 196 13.46 8.06 5.11
C VAL A 196 12.98 7.37 6.40
N LEU A 197 13.89 6.72 7.15
CA LEU A 197 13.57 6.14 8.46
C LEU A 197 13.20 7.23 9.48
N HIS A 198 13.91 8.36 9.48
CA HIS A 198 13.59 9.50 10.33
C HIS A 198 12.19 10.04 10.05
N VAL A 199 11.81 10.19 8.77
CA VAL A 199 10.44 10.60 8.37
C VAL A 199 9.40 9.59 8.86
N TYR A 200 9.64 8.29 8.66
CA TYR A 200 8.76 7.24 9.17
C TYR A 200 8.54 7.33 10.68
N GLN A 201 9.62 7.52 11.45
CA GLN A 201 9.56 7.68 12.91
C GLN A 201 8.84 8.97 13.31
N ALA A 202 9.11 10.09 12.65
CA ALA A 202 8.47 11.37 12.92
C ALA A 202 6.95 11.32 12.70
N LEU A 203 6.51 10.72 11.58
CA LEU A 203 5.08 10.53 11.27
C LEU A 203 4.39 9.62 12.31
N ARG A 204 5.05 8.54 12.74
CA ARG A 204 4.54 7.67 13.81
C ARG A 204 4.42 8.41 15.13
N SER A 205 5.46 9.15 15.54
CA SER A 205 5.43 9.94 16.78
C SER A 205 4.34 11.00 16.74
N TYR A 206 4.16 11.71 15.62
CA TYR A 206 3.11 12.70 15.45
C TYR A 206 1.70 12.12 15.63
N LEU A 207 1.49 10.88 15.17
CA LEU A 207 0.21 10.18 15.26
C LEU A 207 0.05 9.34 16.54
N ALA A 208 1.01 9.41 17.47
CA ALA A 208 1.08 8.56 18.66
C ALA A 208 0.99 7.05 18.35
N VAL A 209 1.60 6.62 17.23
CA VAL A 209 1.69 5.22 16.80
C VAL A 209 2.91 4.58 17.46
N ASP A 210 2.68 3.83 18.52
CA ASP A 210 3.72 3.01 19.18
C ASP A 210 4.00 1.70 18.42
N ASP A 211 4.84 0.82 18.99
CA ASP A 211 5.24 -0.44 18.35
C ASP A 211 4.13 -1.51 18.36
N SER A 212 3.05 -1.28 19.13
CA SER A 212 1.89 -2.18 19.21
C SER A 212 0.73 -1.71 18.34
N THR A 213 0.74 -0.44 17.93
CA THR A 213 -0.34 0.20 17.19
C THR A 213 -0.36 -0.26 15.73
N PRO A 214 -1.44 -0.92 15.26
CA PRO A 214 -1.60 -1.27 13.86
C PRO A 214 -1.62 -0.01 12.99
N HIS A 215 -0.87 -0.02 11.89
CA HIS A 215 -0.81 1.14 11.01
C HIS A 215 -0.47 0.74 9.58
N ASN A 216 -0.83 1.60 8.64
CA ASN A 216 -0.32 1.54 7.28
C ASN A 216 0.80 2.54 7.08
N MET A 217 1.75 2.14 6.24
CA MET A 217 2.66 3.06 5.56
C MET A 217 2.39 2.98 4.06
N ILE A 218 2.31 4.16 3.44
CA ILE A 218 2.26 4.35 2.00
C ILE A 218 3.42 5.27 1.63
N MET A 219 4.22 4.90 0.64
CA MET A 219 5.38 5.68 0.21
C MET A 219 5.50 5.66 -1.31
N VAL A 220 5.69 6.84 -1.89
CA VAL A 220 6.17 7.03 -3.26
C VAL A 220 7.53 7.74 -3.21
N LYS A 221 8.13 8.11 -4.36
CA LYS A 221 9.43 8.80 -4.37
C LYS A 221 9.36 10.19 -3.71
N GLU A 222 8.19 10.83 -3.76
CA GLU A 222 7.98 12.22 -3.36
C GLU A 222 7.51 12.40 -1.90
N TRP A 223 6.84 11.41 -1.32
CA TRP A 223 6.22 11.54 -0.01
C TRP A 223 5.99 10.19 0.68
N MET A 224 5.86 10.25 2.01
CA MET A 224 5.43 9.13 2.85
C MET A 224 4.18 9.53 3.65
N MET A 225 3.27 8.58 3.82
CA MET A 225 2.04 8.72 4.61
C MET A 225 1.94 7.58 5.63
N ILE A 226 1.54 7.92 6.85
CA ILE A 226 1.18 6.95 7.90
C ILE A 226 -0.30 7.10 8.25
N VAL A 227 -0.96 5.96 8.45
CA VAL A 227 -2.37 5.88 8.87
C VAL A 227 -2.48 4.90 10.04
N PRO A 228 -2.80 5.34 11.27
CA PRO A 228 -3.19 4.43 12.33
C PRO A 228 -4.49 3.70 11.98
N ARG A 229 -4.53 2.39 12.25
CA ARG A 229 -5.61 1.49 11.84
C ARG A 229 -6.25 0.85 13.07
N GLN A 230 -7.58 0.72 13.02
CA GLN A 230 -8.35 0.07 14.08
C GLN A 230 -9.04 -1.22 13.64
N LYS A 231 -9.33 -1.37 12.34
CA LYS A 231 -10.04 -2.52 11.79
C LYS A 231 -9.56 -2.81 10.38
N ALA A 232 -9.33 -4.07 10.06
CA ALA A 232 -9.03 -4.49 8.69
C ALA A 232 -10.29 -4.76 7.85
N ARG A 233 -11.41 -5.11 8.49
CA ARG A 233 -12.63 -5.57 7.82
C ARG A 233 -13.89 -5.08 8.55
N ILE A 234 -14.90 -4.68 7.79
CA ILE A 234 -16.24 -4.30 8.25
C ILE A 234 -17.24 -4.98 7.33
N GLY A 235 -17.95 -5.98 7.86
CA GLY A 235 -18.79 -6.85 7.03
C GLY A 235 -17.97 -7.50 5.91
N LYS A 236 -18.37 -7.28 4.66
CA LYS A 236 -17.66 -7.79 3.46
C LYS A 236 -16.53 -6.87 2.98
N ALA A 237 -16.52 -5.59 3.38
CA ALA A 237 -15.49 -4.63 2.98
C ALA A 237 -14.20 -4.82 3.80
N ALA A 238 -13.05 -4.86 3.14
CA ALA A 238 -11.74 -4.93 3.78
C ALA A 238 -10.79 -3.89 3.20
N ALA A 239 -9.94 -3.32 4.06
CA ALA A 239 -9.02 -2.25 3.69
C ALA A 239 -7.59 -2.55 4.15
N ASN A 240 -6.65 -2.43 3.21
CA ASN A 240 -5.21 -2.37 3.47
C ASN A 240 -4.71 -0.94 3.21
N ALA A 241 -3.40 -0.74 3.23
CA ALA A 241 -2.75 0.53 2.94
C ALA A 241 -3.17 1.18 1.61
N ALA A 242 -3.30 0.40 0.53
CA ALA A 242 -3.74 0.91 -0.77
C ALA A 242 -5.18 1.43 -0.72
N ALA A 243 -6.07 0.72 -0.01
CA ALA A 243 -7.46 1.15 0.16
C ALA A 243 -7.56 2.49 0.92
N MET A 244 -6.67 2.73 1.89
CA MET A 244 -6.60 4.00 2.65
C MET A 244 -6.17 5.20 1.80
N VAL A 245 -5.81 5.02 0.53
CA VAL A 245 -5.56 6.09 -0.44
C VAL A 245 -6.45 5.97 -1.69
N GLY A 246 -7.57 5.22 -1.58
CA GLY A 246 -8.59 5.12 -2.62
C GLY A 246 -8.39 3.97 -3.61
N ILE A 247 -7.35 3.13 -3.47
CA ILE A 247 -7.11 1.99 -4.36
C ILE A 247 -7.65 0.72 -3.70
N VAL A 248 -8.81 0.26 -4.14
CA VAL A 248 -9.52 -0.87 -3.52
C VAL A 248 -9.53 -2.08 -4.43
N TRP A 249 -9.06 -3.21 -3.90
CA TRP A 249 -9.14 -4.50 -4.58
C TRP A 249 -10.13 -5.39 -3.87
N VAL A 250 -11.09 -5.92 -4.63
CA VAL A 250 -12.14 -6.81 -4.15
C VAL A 250 -12.10 -8.10 -4.95
N THR A 251 -12.65 -9.16 -4.38
CA THR A 251 -12.59 -10.50 -4.98
C THR A 251 -13.83 -10.85 -5.79
N ASN A 252 -14.93 -10.10 -5.60
CA ASN A 252 -16.22 -10.32 -6.25
C ASN A 252 -17.09 -9.06 -6.20
N GLU A 253 -18.23 -9.11 -6.90
CA GLU A 253 -19.18 -8.00 -7.00
C GLU A 253 -19.88 -7.68 -5.67
N GLU A 254 -20.11 -8.66 -4.80
CA GLU A 254 -20.74 -8.41 -3.50
C GLU A 254 -19.84 -7.59 -2.58
N GLU A 255 -18.53 -7.81 -2.64
CA GLU A 255 -17.54 -6.98 -1.93
C GLU A 255 -17.46 -5.57 -2.52
N TYR A 256 -17.56 -5.42 -3.85
CA TYR A 256 -17.67 -4.10 -4.50
C TYR A 256 -18.92 -3.35 -4.03
N GLN A 257 -20.07 -4.02 -4.01
CA GLN A 257 -21.34 -3.45 -3.53
C GLN A 257 -21.27 -3.08 -2.04
N ALA A 258 -20.65 -3.92 -1.21
CA ALA A 258 -20.46 -3.61 0.21
C ALA A 258 -19.65 -2.32 0.46
N TRP A 259 -18.79 -1.93 -0.48
CA TRP A 259 -18.13 -0.63 -0.46
C TRP A 259 -19.00 0.51 -0.96
N THR A 260 -19.75 0.29 -2.05
CA THR A 260 -20.37 1.35 -2.87
C THR A 260 -21.85 1.61 -2.61
N GLU A 261 -22.57 0.69 -1.97
CA GLU A 261 -23.93 0.94 -1.45
C GLU A 261 -23.89 1.93 -0.28
N SER A 262 -22.78 1.95 0.45
CA SER A 262 -22.43 3.01 1.39
C SER A 262 -21.48 4.02 0.75
N ASP A 263 -21.28 5.18 1.38
CA ASP A 263 -20.21 6.10 0.98
C ASP A 263 -18.83 5.48 1.33
N PRO A 264 -17.98 5.12 0.35
CA PRO A 264 -16.68 4.49 0.59
C PRO A 264 -15.79 5.31 1.52
N MET A 265 -15.93 6.64 1.52
CA MET A 265 -15.15 7.53 2.38
C MET A 265 -15.52 7.37 3.86
N LYS A 266 -16.81 7.12 4.17
CA LYS A 266 -17.25 6.81 5.54
C LYS A 266 -16.71 5.45 6.03
N LEU A 267 -16.55 4.49 5.12
CA LEU A 267 -15.90 3.22 5.44
C LEU A 267 -14.42 3.42 5.78
N LEU A 268 -13.67 4.24 5.02
CA LEU A 268 -12.27 4.57 5.35
C LEU A 268 -12.13 5.17 6.75
N ALA A 269 -13.04 6.08 7.13
CA ALA A 269 -13.09 6.63 8.49
C ALA A 269 -13.22 5.53 9.57
N SER A 270 -13.93 4.46 9.27
CA SER A 270 -14.16 3.33 10.19
C SER A 270 -13.01 2.30 10.18
N PHE A 271 -12.20 2.26 9.13
CA PHE A 271 -10.99 1.43 9.05
C PHE A 271 -9.78 2.06 9.74
N GLY A 272 -9.62 3.39 9.60
CA GLY A 272 -8.64 4.20 10.34
C GLY A 272 -9.21 4.74 11.64
N ILE A 273 -8.43 5.51 12.42
CA ILE A 273 -8.98 6.25 13.57
C ILE A 273 -9.80 7.44 13.03
N PRO A 274 -11.11 7.57 13.33
CA PRO A 274 -11.94 8.62 12.75
C PRO A 274 -11.49 10.01 13.21
N LYS A 275 -11.52 10.98 12.31
CA LYS A 275 -11.28 12.40 12.61
C LYS A 275 -12.61 13.10 12.86
N ASP A 276 -12.70 13.93 13.89
CA ASP A 276 -13.88 14.78 14.07
C ASP A 276 -13.86 15.95 13.08
N ILE A 277 -14.62 15.84 11.99
CA ILE A 277 -14.75 16.88 10.95
C ILE A 277 -15.98 17.77 11.20
N SER A 278 -16.78 17.50 12.24
CA SER A 278 -18.10 18.12 12.45
C SER A 278 -18.08 19.63 12.77
N SER A 279 -16.92 20.27 12.89
CA SER A 279 -16.79 21.66 13.33
C SER A 279 -16.56 22.71 12.23
N LYS A 280 -16.45 22.34 10.94
CA LYS A 280 -16.10 23.30 9.87
C LYS A 280 -17.25 23.81 9.00
N SER A 281 -18.46 23.27 9.12
CA SER A 281 -19.64 23.75 8.35
C SER A 281 -20.25 25.06 8.88
N ASN A 282 -19.76 25.64 9.99
CA ASN A 282 -20.29 26.87 10.60
C ASN A 282 -19.41 28.13 10.42
N ARG A 283 -18.41 28.14 9.52
CA ARG A 283 -17.57 29.33 9.24
C ARG A 283 -17.80 30.02 7.89
N GLN A 284 -18.96 29.85 7.28
CA GLN A 284 -19.43 30.69 6.18
C GLN A 284 -20.86 31.16 6.46
N GLN A 285 -21.05 31.91 7.55
CA GLN A 285 -22.31 32.62 7.76
C GLN A 285 -22.18 33.86 8.65
N PHE A 286 -21.05 34.57 8.59
CA PHE A 286 -20.97 35.97 9.03
C PHE A 286 -19.87 36.66 8.23
N ASP A 287 -20.24 37.20 7.08
CA ASP A 287 -19.66 38.40 6.47
C ASP A 287 -20.64 38.86 5.39
N THR A 288 -21.62 39.65 5.84
CA THR A 288 -22.38 40.62 5.05
C THR A 288 -21.95 42.01 5.48
#